data_AF-A0A1X2GAH7-F1
#
_entry.id   AF-A0A1X2GAH7-F1
#
_cell.length_a   1.000
_cell.length_b   1.000
_cell.length_c   1.000
_cell.angle_alpha   90.00
_cell.angle_beta   90.00
_cell.angle_gamma   90.00
#
_symmetry.space_group_name_H-M   'P 1'
#
loop_
_entity.id
_entity.type
_entity.pdbx_description
1 polymer ?
#
loop_
_entity_poly.entity_id
_entity_poly.type
_entity_poly.pdbx_seq_one_letter_code
_entity_poly.pdbx_strand_id
1 'polypeptide(L)' 'MSSEESRFPLNKHSNAPSQAPHSHRCNDHLEDVLKGLSKWPMDVAGPFQVFLQCLKSTPGEEPPRYSLAPPQSSEPST' A
#
# COMPACT_ATOMS: atom_id res chain seq x y z
N MET A 1 36.10 14.24 -25.97
CA MET A 1 35.03 14.04 -24.98
C MET A 1 33.96 13.20 -25.65
N SER A 2 34.03 11.87 -25.47
CA SER A 2 33.04 10.95 -26.04
C SER A 2 31.80 11.00 -25.16
N SER A 3 30.72 11.52 -25.70
CA SER A 3 29.41 11.55 -25.06
C SER A 3 28.85 10.13 -25.02
N GLU A 4 29.09 9.41 -23.93
CA GLU A 4 28.28 8.25 -23.57
C GLU A 4 26.93 8.77 -23.05
N GLU A 5 26.04 9.05 -23.99
CA GLU A 5 24.62 9.15 -23.71
C GLU A 5 24.15 7.74 -23.33
N SER A 6 24.24 7.45 -22.02
CA SER A 6 23.70 6.25 -21.40
C SER A 6 22.19 6.26 -21.65
N ARG A 7 21.81 5.64 -22.78
CA ARG A 7 20.43 5.47 -23.22
C ARG A 7 19.80 4.46 -22.28
N PHE A 8 19.36 4.92 -21.12
CA PHE A 8 18.49 4.15 -20.25
C PHE A 8 17.34 3.63 -21.13
N PRO A 9 17.15 2.31 -21.25
CA PRO A 9 16.06 1.77 -22.05
C PRO A 9 14.76 2.04 -21.29
N LEU A 10 14.20 3.24 -21.46
CA LEU A 10 12.78 3.50 -21.20
C LEU A 10 12.02 2.52 -22.10
N ASN A 11 11.07 1.78 -21.51
CA ASN A 11 10.24 0.75 -22.15
C ASN A 11 10.81 -0.67 -22.19
N LYS A 12 11.58 -1.10 -21.19
CA LYS A 12 11.74 -2.53 -20.92
C LYS A 12 10.39 -3.07 -20.39
N HIS A 13 9.55 -3.56 -21.28
CA HIS A 13 8.27 -4.17 -20.92
C HIS A 13 8.50 -5.27 -19.87
N SER A 14 7.71 -5.26 -18.80
CA SER A 14 7.75 -6.34 -17.81
C SER A 14 7.47 -7.66 -18.53
N ASN A 15 8.31 -8.67 -18.32
CA ASN A 15 8.04 -10.05 -18.78
C ASN A 15 6.97 -10.74 -17.93
N ALA A 16 6.32 -10.01 -17.01
CA ALA A 16 5.17 -10.53 -16.30
C ALA A 16 4.10 -10.96 -17.31
N PRO A 17 3.46 -12.12 -17.11
CA PRO A 17 2.32 -12.50 -17.93
C PRO A 17 1.30 -11.35 -17.95
N SER A 18 0.66 -11.12 -19.10
CA SER A 18 -0.43 -10.14 -19.28
C SER A 18 -1.67 -10.59 -18.51
N GLN A 19 -1.54 -10.70 -17.19
CA GLN A 19 -2.64 -10.98 -16.29
C GLN A 19 -3.38 -9.66 -16.04
N ALA A 20 -4.71 -9.72 -16.01
CA ALA A 20 -5.50 -8.58 -15.64
C ALA A 20 -5.02 -8.05 -14.26
N PRO A 21 -4.91 -6.74 -14.08
CA PRO A 21 -4.49 -6.17 -12.82
C PRO A 21 -5.46 -6.64 -11.73
N HIS A 22 -4.93 -7.27 -10.69
CA HIS A 22 -5.69 -7.65 -9.51
C HIS A 22 -5.32 -6.73 -8.35
N SER A 23 -6.27 -6.45 -7.47
CA SER A 23 -5.99 -5.73 -6.24
C SER A 23 -5.01 -6.54 -5.38
N HIS A 24 -4.03 -5.86 -4.80
CA HIS A 24 -3.17 -6.46 -3.79
C HIS A 24 -3.99 -6.73 -2.52
N ARG A 25 -3.57 -7.71 -1.71
CA ARG A 25 -4.23 -8.02 -0.43
C ARG A 25 -4.31 -6.78 0.48
N CYS A 26 -3.22 -6.03 0.54
CA CYS A 26 -3.12 -4.78 1.30
C CYS A 26 -3.71 -3.54 0.60
N ASN A 27 -4.48 -3.69 -0.48
CA ASN A 27 -5.09 -2.55 -1.20
C ASN A 27 -5.92 -1.68 -0.26
N ASP A 28 -6.65 -2.34 0.63
CA ASP A 28 -7.50 -1.72 1.62
C ASP A 28 -6.75 -0.80 2.60
N HIS A 29 -5.55 -1.19 3.03
CA HIS A 29 -4.70 -0.34 3.86
C HIS A 29 -4.06 0.79 3.06
N LEU A 30 -3.77 0.57 1.77
CA LEU A 30 -3.28 1.61 0.87
C LEU A 30 -4.32 2.72 0.68
N GLU A 31 -5.60 2.36 0.51
CA GLU A 31 -6.71 3.32 0.42
C GLU A 31 -6.76 4.22 1.66
N ASP A 32 -6.48 3.69 2.85
CA ASP A 32 -6.47 4.48 4.09
C ASP A 32 -5.28 5.46 4.14
N VAL A 33 -4.12 5.07 3.60
CA VAL A 33 -2.97 5.99 3.39
C VAL A 33 -3.35 7.11 2.41
N LEU A 34 -3.98 6.76 1.29
CA LEU A 34 -4.39 7.73 0.27
C LEU A 34 -5.46 8.71 0.81
N LYS A 35 -6.41 8.22 1.62
CA LYS A 35 -7.36 9.08 2.32
C LYS A 35 -6.65 10.04 3.28
N GLY A 36 -5.64 9.56 4.02
CA GLY A 36 -4.82 10.39 4.90
C GLY A 36 -4.08 11.50 4.13
N LEU A 37 -3.54 11.16 2.96
CA LEU A 37 -2.87 12.11 2.07
C LEU A 37 -3.82 13.14 1.47
N SER A 38 -5.07 12.75 1.20
CA SER A 38 -6.09 13.64 0.63
C SER A 38 -6.67 14.65 1.63
N LYS A 39 -6.42 14.47 2.93
CA LYS A 39 -6.94 15.32 4.00
C LYS A 39 -5.87 16.28 4.50
N TRP A 40 -6.30 17.48 4.90
CA TRP A 40 -5.45 18.46 5.56
C TRP A 40 -5.93 18.67 6.99
N PRO A 41 -5.10 18.49 8.03
CA PRO A 41 -3.68 18.11 8.00
C PRO A 41 -3.45 16.66 7.55
N MET A 42 -2.28 16.38 6.93
CA MET A 42 -1.92 15.06 6.42
C MET A 42 -1.69 14.07 7.57
N ASP A 43 -2.68 13.22 7.85
CA ASP A 43 -2.57 12.15 8.85
C ASP A 43 -2.32 10.81 8.14
N VAL A 44 -1.04 10.57 7.85
CA VAL A 44 -0.58 9.43 7.03
C VAL A 44 0.32 8.47 7.79
N ALA A 45 0.87 8.89 8.92
CA ALA A 45 1.85 8.09 9.66
C ALA A 45 1.23 6.79 10.21
N GLY A 46 0.04 6.89 10.81
CA GLY A 46 -0.71 5.73 11.31
C GLY A 46 -1.09 4.72 10.22
N PRO A 47 -1.84 5.12 9.17
CA PRO A 47 -2.26 4.18 8.14
C PRO A 47 -1.07 3.60 7.36
N PHE A 48 0.03 4.38 7.21
CA PHE A 48 1.21 3.90 6.51
C PHE A 48 1.94 2.78 7.27
N GLN A 49 2.00 2.85 8.61
CA GLN A 49 2.57 1.77 9.42
C GLN A 49 1.76 0.48 9.28
N VAL A 50 0.42 0.56 9.33
CA VAL A 50 -0.46 -0.60 9.15
C VAL A 50 -0.32 -1.19 7.75
N PHE A 51 -0.22 -0.34 6.72
CA PHE A 51 0.03 -0.77 5.34
C PHE A 51 1.36 -1.54 5.21
N LEU A 52 2.45 -1.01 5.78
CA LEU A 52 3.74 -1.71 5.80
C LEU A 52 3.70 -3.01 6.58
N GLN A 53 2.95 -3.06 7.69
CA GLN A 53 2.76 -4.28 8.46
C GLN A 53 2.02 -5.33 7.64
N CYS A 54 0.94 -4.96 6.94
CA CYS A 54 0.22 -5.87 6.04
C CYS A 54 1.12 -6.42 4.92
N LEU A 55 1.98 -5.57 4.34
CA LEU A 55 2.93 -6.00 3.29
C LEU A 55 3.94 -7.03 3.81
N LYS A 56 4.30 -6.97 5.10
CA LYS A 56 5.23 -7.90 5.73
C LYS A 56 4.54 -9.16 6.28
N SER A 57 3.25 -9.08 6.60
CA SER A 57 2.46 -10.19 7.14
C SER A 57 2.20 -11.30 6.13
N THR A 58 2.04 -12.52 6.65
CA THR A 58 1.55 -13.67 5.88
C THR A 58 0.05 -13.55 5.60
N PRO A 59 -0.47 -14.21 4.54
CA PRO A 59 -1.90 -14.28 4.30
C PRO A 59 -2.61 -14.91 5.51
N GLY A 60 -3.52 -14.17 6.15
CA GLY A 60 -4.26 -14.62 7.34
C GLY A 60 -3.82 -13.98 8.66
N GLU A 61 -2.63 -13.37 8.73
CA GLU A 61 -2.15 -12.63 9.91
C GLU A 61 -2.08 -11.12 9.62
N GLU A 62 -3.14 -10.60 9.00
CA GLU A 62 -3.20 -9.22 8.56
C GLU A 62 -3.51 -8.29 9.74
N PRO A 63 -2.86 -7.12 9.81
CA PRO A 63 -3.14 -6.17 10.87
C PRO A 63 -4.57 -5.61 10.71
N PRO A 64 -5.23 -5.25 11.82
CA PRO A 64 -6.52 -4.58 11.76
C PRO A 64 -6.40 -3.26 11.01
N ARG A 65 -7.50 -2.83 10.37
CA ARG A 65 -7.54 -1.56 9.65
C ARG A 65 -7.25 -0.37 10.57
N TYR A 66 -6.59 0.63 10.00
CA TYR A 66 -6.35 1.88 10.69
C TYR A 66 -7.67 2.66 10.81
N SER A 67 -8.13 2.87 12.04
CA SER A 67 -9.30 3.71 12.33
C SER A 67 -8.85 5.07 12.83
N LEU A 68 -9.30 6.14 12.18
CA LEU A 68 -9.12 7.53 12.63
C LEU A 68 -10.01 7.86 13.86
N ALA A 69 -10.93 6.98 14.21
CA ALA A 69 -11.72 7.04 15.43
C ALA A 69 -10.95 6.35 16.57
N PRO A 70 -11.10 6.78 17.85
CA PRO A 70 -10.56 6.04 18.98
C PRO A 70 -11.01 4.57 18.89
N PRO A 71 -10.16 3.62 19.35
CA PRO A 71 -10.26 2.22 18.99
C PRO A 71 -11.66 1.69 19.28
N GLN A 72 -12.41 1.43 18.21
CA GLN A 72 -13.55 0.53 18.26
C GLN A 72 -12.90 -0.85 18.45
N SER A 73 -12.87 -1.24 19.72
CA SER A 73 -12.56 -2.57 20.18
C SER A 73 -13.21 -3.56 19.21
N SER A 74 -12.40 -4.50 18.73
CA SER A 74 -12.87 -5.76 18.18
C SER A 74 -14.04 -6.26 19.02
N GLU A 75 -15.26 -6.09 18.52
CA GLU A 75 -16.45 -6.72 19.09
C GLU A 75 -16.35 -8.21 18.70
N PRO A 76 -16.17 -9.13 19.65
CA PRO A 76 -16.24 -10.55 19.35
C PRO A 76 -17.70 -10.91 19.10
N SER A 77 -18.05 -11.26 17.86
CA SER A 77 -19.32 -11.92 17.57
C SER A 77 -19.40 -13.21 18.39
N THR A 78 -20.33 -13.28 19.33
CA THR A 78 -20.86 -14.51 19.94
C THR A 78 -22.36 -14.52 19.71
#